data_AF-A0A7X7Q5X9-F1
#
_entry.id   AF-A0A7X7Q5X9-F1
#
_cell.length_a   1.000
_cell.length_b   1.000
_cell.length_c   1.000
_cell.angle_alpha   90.00
_cell.angle_beta   90.00
_cell.angle_gamma   90.00
#
_symmetry.space_group_name_H-M   'P 1'
#
loop_
_entity.id
_entity.type
_entity.pdbx_description
1 polymer ?
#
loop_
_entity_poly.entity_id
_entity_poly.type
_entity_poly.pdbx_seq_one_letter_code
_entity_poly.pdbx_strand_id
1 'polypeptide(L)'
;AFWVLYSSLSFDGVTIWLPLILDEAPVVPIRMGYPGTHEGGAADPRNDPRVLESFQTAGKLIIRPPARPIDALPQSFKGYELYSWQEGKEWHFTLITGTNRNKTIEELLSPVPLVVSDGWVHIHALGAEELMTTLSGLPTGEHVFWFSEFYGEGSEAITLPPRDIVEAVASHAVVCGLDFVVAMQ
;
A
#
# COMPACT_ATOMS: atom_id res chain seq x y z
N ALA A 1 -18.92 5.31 -0.55
CA ALA A 1 -18.12 4.09 -0.80
C ALA A 1 -19.03 2.87 -0.73
N PHE A 2 -19.02 2.00 -1.74
CA PHE A 2 -19.59 0.66 -1.64
C PHE A 2 -18.49 -0.28 -1.17
N TRP A 3 -18.68 -0.91 -0.01
CA TRP A 3 -17.75 -1.91 0.50
C TRP A 3 -18.25 -3.27 0.05
N VAL A 4 -17.57 -3.88 -0.91
CA VAL A 4 -17.77 -5.31 -1.16
C VAL A 4 -17.20 -6.06 0.03
N LEU A 5 -17.80 -7.19 0.38
CA LEU A 5 -17.47 -7.95 1.59
C LEU A 5 -15.99 -8.34 1.70
N TYR A 6 -15.29 -8.38 0.58
CA TYR A 6 -13.85 -8.68 0.50
C TYR A 6 -12.94 -7.47 0.73
N SER A 7 -13.46 -6.23 0.70
CA SER A 7 -12.67 -5.00 0.83
C SER A 7 -12.39 -4.60 2.29
N SER A 8 -12.90 -5.35 3.27
CA SER A 8 -12.71 -5.12 4.71
C SER A 8 -11.71 -6.06 5.39
N LEU A 9 -11.03 -6.95 4.64
CA LEU A 9 -9.99 -7.82 5.20
C LEU A 9 -8.78 -6.96 5.61
N SER A 10 -8.70 -6.68 6.90
CA SER A 10 -7.60 -5.97 7.53
C SER A 10 -6.58 -6.95 8.10
N PHE A 11 -5.43 -6.38 8.44
CA PHE A 11 -4.22 -7.03 8.88
C PHE A 11 -4.30 -7.78 10.22
N ASP A 12 -5.26 -7.45 11.08
CA ASP A 12 -5.31 -7.89 12.49
C ASP A 12 -6.18 -9.15 12.72
N GLY A 13 -6.09 -10.13 11.81
CA GLY A 13 -6.56 -11.50 12.04
C GLY A 13 -7.88 -11.92 11.38
N VAL A 14 -8.35 -13.10 11.80
CA VAL A 14 -9.47 -13.83 11.17
C VAL A 14 -10.78 -13.11 11.42
N THR A 15 -11.33 -12.49 10.38
CA THR A 15 -12.75 -12.13 10.35
C THR A 15 -13.54 -13.38 9.98
N ILE A 16 -14.15 -14.08 10.96
CA ILE A 16 -15.14 -15.11 10.68
C ILE A 16 -16.38 -14.41 10.14
N TRP A 17 -16.56 -14.45 8.82
CA TRP A 17 -17.72 -13.89 8.16
C TRP A 17 -18.66 -15.04 7.76
N LEU A 18 -19.89 -15.02 8.28
CA LEU A 18 -20.94 -15.92 7.85
C LEU A 18 -21.42 -15.44 6.47
N PRO A 19 -21.19 -16.19 5.38
CA PRO A 19 -21.69 -15.77 4.08
C PRO A 19 -23.21 -15.72 4.12
N LEU A 20 -23.79 -14.60 3.67
CA LEU A 20 -25.21 -14.55 3.35
C LEU A 20 -25.38 -15.33 2.03
N ILE A 21 -25.54 -16.64 2.14
CA ILE A 21 -25.86 -17.51 1.00
C ILE A 21 -27.31 -17.21 0.64
N LEU A 22 -27.51 -16.41 -0.41
CA LEU A 22 -28.80 -16.31 -1.09
C LEU A 22 -28.79 -17.38 -2.19
N ASP A 23 -29.84 -18.22 -2.23
CA ASP A 23 -29.97 -19.36 -3.15
C ASP A 23 -29.95 -18.96 -4.63
N GLU A 24 -30.12 -17.67 -4.93
CA GLU A 24 -29.87 -17.07 -6.23
C GLU A 24 -29.11 -15.75 -6.01
N ALA A 25 -28.07 -15.47 -6.81
CA ALA A 25 -27.39 -14.20 -6.76
C ALA A 25 -28.24 -13.15 -7.50
N PRO A 26 -28.94 -12.23 -6.82
CA PRO A 26 -29.55 -11.11 -7.52
C PRO A 26 -28.43 -10.31 -8.17
N VAL A 27 -28.34 -10.33 -9.50
CA VAL A 27 -27.47 -9.43 -10.24
C VAL A 27 -28.03 -8.03 -10.05
N VAL A 28 -27.40 -7.24 -9.16
CA VAL A 28 -27.77 -5.85 -8.95
C VAL A 28 -26.93 -4.98 -9.90
N PRO A 29 -27.53 -4.38 -10.95
CA PRO A 29 -26.80 -3.48 -11.82
C PRO A 29 -26.48 -2.18 -11.08
N ILE A 30 -25.19 -1.90 -10.87
CA ILE A 30 -24.73 -0.63 -10.33
C ILE A 30 -24.80 0.42 -11.44
N ARG A 31 -25.50 1.52 -11.18
CA ARG A 31 -25.60 2.67 -12.09
C ARG A 31 -24.80 3.84 -11.51
N MET A 32 -24.33 4.73 -12.39
CA MET A 32 -23.85 6.05 -11.99
C MET A 32 -24.90 6.73 -11.08
N GLY A 33 -24.49 7.15 -9.88
CA GLY A 33 -25.41 7.71 -8.87
C GLY A 33 -26.02 6.68 -7.90
N TYR A 34 -25.46 5.47 -7.79
CA TYR A 34 -25.79 4.52 -6.73
C TYR A 34 -24.71 4.52 -5.63
N PRO A 35 -25.04 4.52 -4.32
CA PRO A 35 -26.38 4.46 -3.71
C PRO A 35 -27.09 5.82 -3.55
N GLY A 36 -26.53 6.92 -4.07
CA GLY A 36 -27.12 8.26 -3.89
C GLY A 36 -27.03 9.14 -5.14
N THR A 37 -28.04 10.00 -5.33
CA THR A 37 -28.22 10.92 -6.46
C THR A 37 -27.28 12.14 -6.40
N HIS A 38 -26.07 12.00 -5.85
CA HIS A 38 -25.14 13.11 -5.75
C HIS A 38 -24.60 13.47 -7.14
N GLU A 39 -25.21 14.48 -7.76
CA GLU A 39 -24.62 15.25 -8.84
C GLU A 39 -23.47 16.08 -8.23
N GLY A 40 -22.24 15.67 -8.52
CA GLY A 40 -21.04 16.16 -7.83
C GLY A 40 -20.47 15.09 -6.93
N GLY A 41 -19.40 14.44 -7.40
CA GLY A 41 -18.75 13.33 -6.71
C GLY A 41 -18.50 13.69 -5.25
N ALA A 42 -19.11 12.93 -4.34
CA ALA A 42 -18.77 13.04 -2.93
C ALA A 42 -17.26 12.81 -2.82
N ALA A 43 -16.54 13.79 -2.25
CA ALA A 43 -15.11 13.66 -1.99
C ALA A 43 -14.87 12.36 -1.22
N ASP A 44 -13.75 11.70 -1.51
CA ASP A 44 -13.41 10.45 -0.85
C ASP A 44 -13.36 10.66 0.67
N PRO A 45 -14.25 10.01 1.45
CA PRO A 45 -14.32 10.26 2.88
C PRO A 45 -13.11 9.69 3.63
N ARG A 46 -12.25 8.89 2.98
CA ARG A 46 -11.04 8.31 3.60
C ARG A 46 -10.05 9.37 4.09
N ASN A 47 -10.05 10.54 3.44
CA ASN A 47 -9.19 11.67 3.80
C ASN A 47 -9.99 12.85 4.40
N ASP A 48 -11.26 12.66 4.82
CA ASP A 48 -12.02 13.74 5.45
C ASP A 48 -11.33 14.18 6.76
N PRO A 49 -10.91 15.46 6.89
CA PRO A 49 -10.14 15.91 8.04
C PRO A 49 -10.85 15.68 9.39
N ARG A 50 -12.19 15.74 9.40
CA ARG A 50 -13.00 15.53 10.62
C ARG A 50 -12.91 14.08 11.09
N VAL A 51 -12.84 13.14 10.14
CA VAL A 51 -12.70 11.71 10.42
C VAL A 51 -11.29 11.41 10.91
N LEU A 52 -10.27 11.98 10.26
CA LEU A 52 -8.87 11.82 10.68
C LEU A 52 -8.63 12.38 12.09
N GLU A 53 -9.13 13.58 12.39
CA GLU A 53 -9.03 14.21 13.72
C GLU A 53 -9.73 13.37 14.80
N SER A 54 -10.91 12.82 14.49
CA SER A 54 -11.64 11.94 15.42
C SER A 54 -10.84 10.68 15.75
N PHE A 55 -10.22 10.04 14.74
CA PHE A 55 -9.36 8.88 14.96
C PHE A 55 -8.07 9.24 15.72
N GLN A 56 -7.49 10.39 15.45
CA GLN A 56 -6.30 10.88 16.15
C GLN A 56 -6.60 11.12 17.63
N THR A 57 -7.70 11.80 17.94
CA THR A 57 -8.13 12.08 19.32
C THR A 57 -8.45 10.80 20.09
N ALA A 58 -9.00 9.79 19.41
CA ALA A 58 -9.26 8.48 19.99
C ALA A 58 -8.01 7.58 20.11
N GLY A 59 -6.83 8.03 19.64
CA GLY A 59 -5.61 7.22 19.58
C GLY A 59 -5.73 5.99 18.67
N LYS A 60 -6.64 6.04 17.69
CA LYS A 60 -6.91 4.97 16.72
C LYS A 60 -6.25 5.21 15.37
N LEU A 61 -5.75 6.43 15.13
CA LEU A 61 -4.96 6.74 13.95
C LEU A 61 -3.54 6.20 14.15
N ILE A 62 -3.29 4.99 13.65
CA ILE A 62 -1.96 4.38 13.65
C ILE A 62 -1.24 4.84 12.39
N ILE A 63 -0.26 5.73 12.57
CA ILE A 63 0.68 6.11 11.50
C ILE A 63 1.81 5.08 11.42
N ARG A 64 2.24 4.57 12.60
CA ARG A 64 3.40 3.68 12.72
C ARG A 64 3.28 2.80 13.97
N PRO A 65 3.22 1.46 13.85
CA PRO A 65 3.24 0.57 15.02
C PRO A 65 4.62 0.56 15.72
N PRO A 66 4.71 0.07 16.97
CA PRO A 66 5.98 -0.05 17.68
C PRO A 66 6.90 -1.09 17.01
N ALA A 67 8.19 -0.79 16.90
CA ALA A 67 9.17 -1.65 16.25
C ALA A 67 9.39 -2.98 16.99
N ARG A 68 9.45 -4.08 16.23
CA ARG A 68 9.81 -5.41 16.74
C ARG A 68 10.75 -6.09 15.73
N PRO A 69 12.00 -6.39 16.09
CA PRO A 69 12.93 -7.02 15.16
C PRO A 69 12.39 -8.39 14.71
N ILE A 70 12.55 -8.68 13.42
CA ILE A 70 12.26 -9.98 12.82
C ILE A 70 13.41 -10.39 11.89
N ASP A 71 13.60 -11.70 11.74
CA ASP A 71 14.75 -12.27 11.01
C ASP A 71 14.55 -12.35 9.48
N ALA A 72 13.31 -12.22 9.01
CA ALA A 72 12.95 -12.27 7.59
C ALA A 72 11.68 -11.44 7.34
N LEU A 73 11.52 -10.90 6.12
CA LEU A 73 10.29 -10.18 5.78
C LEU A 73 9.10 -11.14 5.70
N PRO A 74 7.96 -10.78 6.29
CA PRO A 74 6.79 -11.65 6.37
C PRO A 74 6.08 -11.71 5.01
N GLN A 75 5.26 -12.73 4.80
CA GLN A 75 4.31 -12.69 3.68
C GLN A 75 3.24 -11.62 3.96
N SER A 76 2.86 -10.85 2.94
CA SER A 76 1.79 -9.86 3.05
C SER A 76 0.54 -10.38 2.38
N PHE A 77 -0.59 -10.35 3.11
CA PHE A 77 -1.86 -10.78 2.54
C PHE A 77 -2.29 -9.98 1.28
N LYS A 78 -1.81 -8.74 1.16
CA LYS A 78 -2.11 -7.84 0.03
C LYS A 78 -0.90 -7.58 -0.88
N GLY A 79 0.23 -8.23 -0.61
CA GLY A 79 1.50 -7.86 -1.23
C GLY A 79 2.11 -6.60 -0.61
N TYR A 80 3.14 -6.11 -1.28
CA TYR A 80 3.88 -4.90 -0.93
C TYR A 80 3.62 -3.80 -1.96
N GLU A 81 3.68 -2.57 -1.49
CA GLU A 81 3.66 -1.36 -2.32
C GLU A 81 5.08 -0.79 -2.35
N LEU A 82 5.53 -0.37 -3.54
CA LEU A 82 6.80 0.30 -3.75
C LEU A 82 6.53 1.71 -4.26
N TYR A 83 7.17 2.68 -3.61
CA TYR A 83 7.15 4.08 -3.99
C TYR A 83 8.57 4.59 -4.18
N SER A 84 8.72 5.57 -5.06
CA SER A 84 10.01 6.20 -5.34
C SER A 84 9.88 7.70 -5.53
N TRP A 85 10.93 8.43 -5.15
CA TRP A 85 11.05 9.87 -5.39
C TRP A 85 12.52 10.24 -5.53
N GLN A 86 12.77 11.40 -6.13
CA GLN A 86 14.12 11.92 -6.30
C GLN A 86 14.38 13.05 -5.31
N GLU A 87 15.47 12.95 -4.55
CA GLU A 87 15.99 14.02 -3.71
C GLU A 87 17.40 14.40 -4.20
N GLY A 88 17.52 15.58 -4.80
CA GLY A 88 18.77 16.01 -5.44
C GLY A 88 19.18 15.08 -6.59
N LYS A 89 20.26 14.32 -6.41
CA LYS A 89 20.74 13.34 -7.40
C LYS A 89 20.42 11.89 -7.02
N GLU A 90 19.88 11.69 -5.83
CA GLU A 90 19.68 10.37 -5.25
C GLU A 90 18.22 9.96 -5.42
N TRP A 91 18.03 8.67 -5.70
CA TRP A 91 16.71 8.05 -5.75
C TRP A 91 16.44 7.37 -4.43
N HIS A 92 15.30 7.69 -3.85
CA HIS A 92 14.81 7.10 -2.63
C HIS A 92 13.65 6.19 -2.94
N PHE A 93 13.53 5.14 -2.12
CA PHE A 93 12.51 4.13 -2.28
C PHE A 93 11.92 3.78 -0.93
N THR A 94 10.62 3.52 -0.91
CA THR A 94 9.91 2.97 0.23
C THR A 94 9.18 1.71 -0.18
N LEU A 95 9.57 0.58 0.40
CA LEU A 95 8.84 -0.67 0.34
C LEU A 95 7.96 -0.78 1.60
N ILE A 96 6.65 -0.88 1.41
CA ILE A 96 5.69 -0.87 2.51
C ILE A 96 4.62 -1.95 2.34
N THR A 97 4.10 -2.50 3.43
CA THR A 97 3.00 -3.48 3.36
C THR A 97 1.77 -2.86 2.67
N GLY A 98 1.17 -3.59 1.73
CA GLY A 98 -0.03 -3.16 1.03
C GLY A 98 -1.27 -3.10 1.93
N THR A 99 -2.08 -2.05 1.78
CA THR A 99 -3.31 -1.87 2.57
C THR A 99 -4.47 -1.36 1.72
N ASN A 100 -5.71 -1.40 2.24
CA ASN A 100 -6.86 -0.78 1.58
C ASN A 100 -6.99 0.73 1.86
N ARG A 101 -5.95 1.37 2.38
CA ARG A 101 -5.91 2.80 2.75
C ARG A 101 -4.86 3.52 1.89
N ASN A 102 -5.12 4.78 1.55
CA ASN A 102 -4.10 5.64 0.98
C ASN A 102 -3.02 5.91 2.02
N LYS A 103 -1.75 5.83 1.63
CA LYS A 103 -0.62 6.20 2.50
C LYS A 103 -0.52 7.72 2.60
N THR A 104 0.05 8.22 3.71
CA THR A 104 0.39 9.66 3.82
C THR A 104 1.83 9.90 3.39
N ILE A 105 2.18 11.13 3.01
CA ILE A 105 3.56 11.46 2.66
C ILE A 105 4.50 11.25 3.86
N GLU A 106 4.07 11.62 5.07
CA GLU A 106 4.88 11.43 6.28
C GLU A 106 5.15 9.94 6.56
N GLU A 107 4.19 9.07 6.22
CA GLU A 107 4.38 7.63 6.27
C GLU A 107 5.43 7.21 5.24
N LEU A 108 5.27 7.56 3.97
CA LEU A 108 6.17 7.11 2.89
C LEU A 108 7.60 7.63 3.00
N LEU A 109 7.78 8.88 3.40
CA LEU A 109 9.11 9.52 3.46
C LEU A 109 9.85 9.24 4.77
N SER A 110 9.29 8.41 5.66
CA SER A 110 9.93 8.12 6.94
C SER A 110 11.25 7.36 6.73
N PRO A 111 12.41 7.91 7.11
CA PRO A 111 13.68 7.21 6.94
C PRO A 111 13.87 6.09 7.95
N VAL A 112 12.99 6.01 8.96
CA VAL A 112 13.10 5.02 10.01
C VAL A 112 12.48 3.73 9.49
N PRO A 113 13.24 2.61 9.39
CA PRO A 113 12.66 1.33 9.01
C PRO A 113 11.76 0.83 10.14
N LEU A 114 10.60 0.29 9.77
CA LEU A 114 9.73 -0.42 10.67
C LEU A 114 9.42 -1.78 10.07
N VAL A 115 9.83 -2.82 10.78
CA VAL A 115 9.36 -4.16 10.48
C VAL A 115 8.76 -4.68 11.78
N VAL A 116 7.54 -5.21 11.71
CA VAL A 116 6.81 -5.72 12.87
C VAL A 116 6.31 -7.12 12.54
N SER A 117 6.39 -8.01 13.51
CA SER A 117 6.09 -9.44 13.39
C SER A 117 4.66 -9.78 12.97
N ASP A 118 3.73 -8.83 13.13
CA ASP A 118 2.35 -8.98 12.67
C ASP A 118 2.24 -8.80 11.14
N GLY A 119 3.30 -8.30 10.48
CA GLY A 119 3.36 -8.10 9.02
C GLY A 119 3.45 -6.63 8.56
N TRP A 120 3.64 -5.66 9.47
CA TRP A 120 3.80 -4.26 9.10
C TRP A 120 5.25 -4.01 8.73
N VAL A 121 5.46 -3.69 7.46
CA VAL A 121 6.78 -3.44 6.88
C VAL A 121 6.77 -2.04 6.30
N HIS A 122 7.83 -1.31 6.59
CA HIS A 122 8.18 -0.02 6.02
C HIS A 122 9.70 0.02 5.96
N ILE A 123 10.28 -0.07 4.77
CA ILE A 123 11.72 -0.06 4.57
C ILE A 123 12.05 1.06 3.60
N HIS A 124 12.87 1.99 4.08
CA HIS A 124 13.48 3.01 3.25
C HIS A 124 14.78 2.46 2.66
N ALA A 125 14.99 2.63 1.36
CA ALA A 125 16.21 2.27 0.66
C ALA A 125 16.74 3.48 -0.13
N LEU A 126 18.04 3.72 -0.02
CA LEU A 126 18.74 4.77 -0.75
C LEU A 126 19.43 4.15 -1.98
N GLY A 127 18.88 4.46 -3.16
CA GLY A 127 19.39 3.93 -4.43
C GLY A 127 18.91 2.52 -4.77
N ALA A 128 19.14 2.14 -6.04
CA ALA A 128 18.65 0.88 -6.59
C ALA A 128 19.30 -0.36 -5.95
N GLU A 129 20.56 -0.27 -5.53
CA GLU A 129 21.29 -1.38 -4.91
C GLU A 129 20.70 -1.78 -3.55
N GLU A 130 20.40 -0.80 -2.70
CA GLU A 130 19.75 -1.04 -1.41
C GLU A 130 18.32 -1.58 -1.60
N LEU A 131 17.59 -1.08 -2.61
CA LEU A 131 16.28 -1.60 -2.95
C LEU A 131 16.36 -3.07 -3.41
N MET A 132 17.28 -3.42 -4.29
CA MET A 132 17.47 -4.80 -4.75
C MET A 132 17.85 -5.74 -3.59
N THR A 133 18.66 -5.24 -2.64
CA THR A 133 18.95 -5.98 -1.40
C THR A 133 17.69 -6.21 -0.58
N THR A 134 16.83 -5.19 -0.45
CA THR A 134 15.56 -5.29 0.25
C THR A 134 14.61 -6.30 -0.41
N LEU A 135 14.47 -6.25 -1.74
CA LEU A 135 13.62 -7.16 -2.52
C LEU A 135 14.09 -8.62 -2.41
N SER A 136 15.39 -8.85 -2.26
CA SER A 136 15.96 -10.20 -2.06
C SER A 136 15.55 -10.84 -0.74
N GLY A 137 15.10 -10.05 0.24
CA GLY A 137 14.61 -10.52 1.52
C GLY A 137 13.12 -10.88 1.53
N LEU A 138 12.39 -10.60 0.45
CA LEU A 138 10.96 -10.91 0.34
C LEU A 138 10.72 -12.41 0.12
N PRO A 139 9.60 -12.96 0.64
CA PRO A 139 9.20 -14.33 0.35
C PRO A 139 9.00 -14.56 -1.16
N THR A 140 9.42 -15.73 -1.66
CA THR A 140 9.15 -16.12 -3.06
C THR A 140 7.63 -16.18 -3.33
N GLY A 141 7.20 -15.68 -4.49
CA GLY A 141 5.81 -15.61 -4.90
C GLY A 141 5.03 -14.41 -4.35
N GLU A 142 5.70 -13.51 -3.61
CA GLU A 142 5.07 -12.30 -3.08
C GLU A 142 4.75 -11.30 -4.19
N HIS A 143 3.60 -10.62 -4.07
CA HIS A 143 3.20 -9.56 -4.99
C HIS A 143 3.82 -8.22 -4.58
N VAL A 144 4.40 -7.48 -5.54
CA VAL A 144 4.93 -6.14 -5.31
C VAL A 144 4.41 -5.19 -6.39
N PHE A 145 3.77 -4.09 -5.96
CA PHE A 145 3.20 -3.07 -6.84
C PHE A 145 4.00 -1.78 -6.74
N TRP A 146 4.69 -1.40 -7.82
CA TRP A 146 5.39 -0.12 -7.91
C TRP A 146 4.47 0.95 -8.51
N PHE A 147 4.11 1.94 -7.69
CA PHE A 147 3.23 3.03 -8.12
C PHE A 147 4.02 4.16 -8.78
N SER A 148 3.54 4.59 -9.96
CA SER A 148 4.07 5.77 -10.67
C SER A 148 3.50 7.10 -10.19
N GLU A 149 2.44 7.05 -9.37
CA GLU A 149 1.71 8.21 -8.86
C GLU A 149 1.35 7.99 -7.38
N PHE A 150 1.21 9.09 -6.64
CA PHE A 150 0.76 9.07 -5.26
C PHE A 150 -0.66 9.62 -5.14
N TYR A 151 -1.55 8.80 -4.59
CA TYR A 151 -2.97 9.11 -4.41
C TYR A 151 -3.30 9.68 -3.02
N GLY A 152 -2.29 10.02 -2.22
CA GLY A 152 -2.47 10.68 -0.93
C GLY A 152 -2.31 12.20 -1.00
N GLU A 153 -2.35 12.86 0.15
CA GLU A 153 -2.15 14.30 0.26
C GLU A 153 -0.67 14.63 0.53
N GLY A 154 -0.12 15.62 -0.17
CA GLY A 154 1.23 16.14 0.02
C GLY A 154 1.84 16.73 -1.25
N SER A 155 3.02 17.35 -1.13
CA SER A 155 3.68 18.09 -2.22
C SER A 155 4.79 17.32 -2.93
N GLU A 156 5.32 16.25 -2.33
CA GLU A 156 6.40 15.47 -2.92
C GLU A 156 5.97 14.71 -4.16
N ALA A 157 6.75 14.87 -5.23
CA ALA A 157 6.55 14.19 -6.48
C ALA A 157 7.04 12.73 -6.40
N ILE A 158 6.17 11.85 -5.91
CA ILE A 158 6.34 10.41 -6.10
C ILE A 158 6.31 10.11 -7.59
N THR A 159 7.42 9.57 -8.10
CA THR A 159 7.66 9.36 -9.53
C THR A 159 8.52 8.13 -9.73
N LEU A 160 8.43 7.51 -10.91
CA LEU A 160 9.34 6.44 -11.29
C LEU A 160 10.74 6.99 -11.62
N PRO A 161 11.81 6.25 -11.28
CA PRO A 161 13.14 6.57 -11.73
C PRO A 161 13.27 6.39 -13.25
N PRO A 162 14.42 6.83 -13.83
CA PRO A 162 14.74 6.55 -15.22
C PRO A 162 14.59 5.06 -15.56
N ARG A 163 14.28 4.80 -16.83
CA ARG A 163 13.88 3.49 -17.34
C ARG A 163 14.90 2.38 -17.05
N ASP A 164 16.19 2.70 -17.09
CA ASP A 164 17.28 1.77 -16.78
C ASP A 164 17.21 1.27 -15.33
N ILE A 165 16.92 2.16 -14.37
CA ILE A 165 16.71 1.78 -12.96
C ILE A 165 15.46 0.90 -12.83
N VAL A 166 14.35 1.28 -13.47
CA VAL A 166 13.10 0.51 -13.42
C VAL A 166 13.30 -0.90 -13.97
N GLU A 167 13.96 -1.03 -15.13
CA GLU A 167 14.24 -2.32 -15.77
C GLU A 167 15.20 -3.18 -14.94
N ALA A 168 16.21 -2.58 -14.32
CA ALA A 168 17.14 -3.29 -13.45
C ALA A 168 16.43 -3.87 -12.21
N VAL A 169 15.61 -3.05 -11.53
CA VAL A 169 14.84 -3.47 -10.36
C VAL A 169 13.81 -4.54 -10.72
N ALA A 170 13.07 -4.36 -11.81
CA ALA A 170 12.08 -5.34 -12.26
C ALA A 170 12.74 -6.68 -12.63
N SER A 171 13.88 -6.66 -13.32
CA SER A 171 14.64 -7.87 -13.66
C SER A 171 15.14 -8.58 -12.41
N HIS A 172 15.63 -7.83 -11.41
CA HIS A 172 16.06 -8.39 -10.13
C HIS A 172 14.90 -9.02 -9.36
N ALA A 173 13.74 -8.37 -9.32
CA ALA A 173 12.55 -8.91 -8.67
C ALA A 173 12.11 -10.26 -9.26
N VAL A 174 12.20 -10.42 -10.59
CA VAL A 174 11.94 -11.69 -11.27
C VAL A 174 12.94 -12.78 -10.85
N VAL A 175 14.23 -12.45 -10.70
CA VAL A 175 15.25 -13.38 -10.19
C VAL A 175 14.95 -13.83 -8.76
N CYS A 176 14.41 -12.94 -7.92
CA CYS A 176 13.94 -13.25 -6.57
C CYS A 176 12.63 -14.07 -6.54
N GLY A 177 11.99 -14.29 -7.69
CA GLY A 177 10.72 -15.03 -7.81
C GLY A 177 9.52 -14.24 -7.30
N LEU A 178 9.55 -12.91 -7.40
CA LEU A 178 8.45 -12.03 -7.03
C LEU A 178 7.49 -11.82 -8.19
N ASP A 179 6.19 -11.64 -7.90
CA ASP A 179 5.22 -11.14 -8.87
C ASP A 179 5.22 -9.61 -8.85
N PHE A 180 6.10 -9.03 -9.66
CA PHE A 180 6.42 -7.61 -9.64
C PHE A 180 5.72 -6.86 -10.77
N VAL A 181 4.91 -5.87 -10.42
CA VAL A 181 4.14 -5.06 -11.37
C VAL A 181 4.50 -3.60 -11.19
N VAL A 182 4.88 -2.95 -12.29
CA VAL A 182 4.97 -1.49 -12.36
C VAL A 182 3.62 -0.97 -12.85
N ALA A 183 2.88 -0.30 -11.98
CA ALA A 183 1.61 0.31 -12.33
C ALA A 183 1.89 1.55 -13.18
N MET A 184 1.82 1.39 -14.51
CA MET A 184 1.83 2.48 -15.49
C MET A 184 0.39 2.79 -15.90
N GLN A 185 0.08 4.07 -16.15
CA GLN A 185 -1.14 4.45 -16.88
C GLN A 185 -1.04 4.08 -18.37
#